data_AF-A0A2H0BBI2-F1
#
_entry.id   AF-A0A2H0BBI2-F1
#
_cell.length_a   1.000
_cell.length_b   1.000
_cell.length_c   1.000
_cell.angle_alpha   90.00
_cell.angle_beta   90.00
_cell.angle_gamma   90.00
#
_symmetry.space_group_name_H-M   'P 1'
#
loop_
_entity.id
_entity.type
_entity.pdbx_description
1 polymer ?
#
loop_
_entity_poly.entity_id
_entity_poly.type
_entity_poly.pdbx_seq_one_letter_code
_entity_poly.pdbx_strand_id
1 'polypeptide(L)'
;MIEKNILLKEVDPVIFFGINNCNINKLTKFFPSIKIVARNNEIKLFGSEAETKALSEKIFYLINYCKKYKQLPDEVIDYIFSEENQSVVNETLNFNEVILTFNSNGKPIRAFTPNQKILVESCNQNDLVFVTGPAGSGKTYTAIALAVRALKNREMKRIILSRPAVEAGENLGYLPGNLKEKLDPYLQPLYDALRDMFPFKKLKEYIEENVIEIAPLAYMRGRTLDNAFVILDEAQNATYMQLKMFLTRMGRNAKFIVTGDTTQVDLPRINDSGLVTAIEILKNIEGISSIV
;
A
#
# COMPACT_ATOMS: atom_id res chain seq x y z
N MET A 1 -3.53 -34.38 24.20
CA MET A 1 -3.13 -32.96 24.21
C MET A 1 -1.62 -32.93 24.09
N ILE A 2 -1.10 -32.34 23.02
CA ILE A 2 0.34 -32.34 22.71
C ILE A 2 0.92 -30.96 23.06
N GLU A 3 2.13 -30.94 23.63
CA GLU A 3 2.94 -29.73 23.80
C GLU A 3 3.93 -29.63 22.64
N LYS A 4 3.93 -28.49 21.94
CA LYS A 4 4.94 -28.17 20.92
C LYS A 4 5.65 -26.88 21.29
N ASN A 5 6.98 -26.92 21.39
CA ASN A 5 7.81 -25.75 21.70
C ASN A 5 8.47 -25.19 20.42
N ILE A 6 8.43 -23.87 20.24
CA ILE A 6 9.02 -23.15 19.12
C ILE A 6 9.95 -22.07 19.69
N LEU A 7 11.22 -22.10 19.29
CA LEU A 7 12.24 -21.15 19.73
C LEU A 7 12.41 -20.02 18.72
N LEU A 8 12.29 -18.78 19.18
CA LEU A 8 12.58 -17.54 18.45
C LEU A 8 14.10 -17.32 18.39
N LYS A 9 14.79 -18.01 17.48
CA LYS A 9 16.21 -17.74 17.19
C LYS A 9 16.31 -16.45 16.36
N GLU A 10 17.21 -15.53 16.71
CA GLU A 10 17.57 -14.34 15.91
C GLU A 10 16.42 -13.36 15.59
N VAL A 11 15.33 -13.44 16.35
CA VAL A 11 14.18 -12.53 16.30
C VAL A 11 14.10 -11.80 17.63
N ASP A 12 13.84 -10.49 17.58
CA ASP A 12 13.52 -9.72 18.78
C ASP A 12 12.11 -10.13 19.28
N PRO A 13 11.99 -10.70 20.48
CA PRO A 13 10.69 -11.12 21.02
C PRO A 13 9.72 -9.97 21.21
N VAL A 14 10.21 -8.73 21.46
CA VAL A 14 9.36 -7.55 21.62
C VAL A 14 8.65 -7.25 20.31
N ILE A 15 9.35 -7.35 19.19
CA ILE A 15 8.79 -7.12 17.85
C ILE A 15 7.84 -8.25 17.47
N PHE A 16 8.20 -9.50 17.77
CA PHE A 16 7.39 -10.65 17.39
C PHE A 16 6.10 -10.76 18.20
N PHE A 17 6.18 -10.63 19.53
CA PHE A 17 5.01 -10.70 20.40
C PHE A 17 4.15 -9.45 20.34
N GLY A 18 4.77 -8.31 20.04
CA GLY A 18 4.14 -7.00 20.09
C GLY A 18 3.92 -6.51 21.53
N ILE A 19 3.58 -5.23 21.67
CA ILE A 19 3.33 -4.59 22.97
C ILE A 19 2.17 -5.32 23.66
N ASN A 20 2.35 -5.69 24.93
CA ASN A 20 1.37 -6.46 25.71
C ASN A 20 0.90 -7.77 25.03
N ASN A 21 1.79 -8.41 24.26
CA ASN A 21 1.51 -9.65 23.51
C ASN A 21 0.36 -9.50 22.49
N CYS A 22 0.16 -8.30 21.91
CA CYS A 22 -0.93 -8.05 20.97
C CYS A 22 -0.97 -9.04 19.80
N ASN A 23 0.20 -9.42 19.25
CA ASN A 23 0.29 -10.35 18.14
C ASN A 23 -0.10 -11.76 18.59
N ILE A 24 0.34 -12.20 19.77
CA ILE A 24 -0.04 -13.52 20.33
C ILE A 24 -1.54 -13.60 20.62
N ASN A 25 -2.13 -12.52 21.13
CA ASN A 25 -3.57 -12.44 21.35
C ASN A 25 -4.34 -12.54 20.03
N LYS A 26 -3.80 -11.95 18.95
CA LYS A 26 -4.33 -12.07 17.59
C LYS A 26 -4.25 -13.50 17.06
N LEU A 27 -3.11 -14.17 17.23
CA LEU A 27 -2.94 -15.59 16.86
C LEU A 27 -3.95 -16.50 17.59
N THR A 28 -4.21 -16.22 18.86
CA THR A 28 -5.20 -16.97 19.67
C THR A 28 -6.62 -16.83 19.11
N LYS A 29 -6.97 -15.69 18.48
CA LYS A 29 -8.28 -15.50 17.85
C LYS A 29 -8.48 -16.40 16.62
N PHE A 30 -7.40 -16.65 15.86
CA PHE A 30 -7.46 -17.54 14.70
C PHE A 30 -7.49 -19.03 15.08
N PHE A 31 -6.96 -19.39 16.26
CA PHE A 31 -6.93 -20.77 16.77
C PHE A 31 -7.46 -20.83 18.21
N PRO A 32 -8.77 -20.66 18.44
CA PRO A 32 -9.35 -20.57 19.78
C PRO A 32 -9.25 -21.88 20.58
N SER A 33 -9.08 -23.01 19.91
CA SER A 33 -8.89 -24.35 20.48
C SER A 33 -7.46 -24.60 21.01
N ILE A 34 -6.48 -23.78 20.61
CA ILE A 34 -5.09 -23.91 21.02
C ILE A 34 -4.78 -22.91 22.13
N LYS A 35 -4.17 -23.39 23.22
CA LYS A 35 -3.55 -22.50 24.21
C LYS A 35 -2.13 -22.13 23.75
N ILE A 36 -1.90 -20.84 23.53
CA ILE A 36 -0.60 -20.28 23.15
C ILE A 36 0.03 -19.61 24.38
N VAL A 37 1.27 -19.98 24.72
CA VAL A 37 2.03 -19.36 25.81
C VAL A 37 3.35 -18.85 25.26
N ALA A 38 3.55 -17.54 25.31
CA ALA A 38 4.78 -16.88 24.88
C ALA A 38 5.57 -16.36 26.10
N ARG A 39 6.85 -16.74 26.23
CA ARG A 39 7.72 -16.27 27.31
C ARG A 39 9.17 -16.21 26.84
N ASN A 40 9.85 -15.10 27.13
CA ASN A 40 11.23 -14.84 26.72
C ASN A 40 11.38 -15.00 25.19
N ASN A 41 12.01 -16.08 24.74
CA ASN A 41 12.22 -16.37 23.32
C ASN A 41 11.50 -17.66 22.89
N GLU A 42 10.53 -18.14 23.67
CA GLU A 42 9.84 -19.40 23.43
C GLU A 42 8.33 -19.20 23.27
N ILE A 43 7.75 -19.98 22.36
CA ILE A 43 6.32 -20.11 22.17
C ILE A 43 5.95 -21.58 22.37
N LYS A 44 5.08 -21.83 23.34
CA LYS A 44 4.52 -23.15 23.61
C LYS A 44 3.07 -23.22 23.13
N LEU A 45 2.77 -24.25 22.36
CA LEU A 45 1.44 -24.55 21.83
C LEU A 45 0.90 -25.79 22.53
N PHE A 46 -0.33 -25.72 23.04
CA PHE A 46 -1.03 -26.85 23.64
C PHE A 46 -2.38 -27.06 22.93
N GLY A 47 -2.56 -28.23 22.31
CA GLY A 47 -3.78 -28.53 21.53
C GLY A 47 -3.78 -29.92 20.90
N SER A 48 -4.58 -30.09 19.85
CA SER A 48 -4.58 -31.30 19.02
C SER A 48 -3.36 -31.32 18.08
N GLU A 49 -2.95 -32.50 17.62
CA GLU A 49 -1.77 -32.63 16.74
C GLU A 49 -1.93 -31.88 15.42
N ALA A 50 -3.11 -31.99 14.79
CA ALA A 50 -3.40 -31.35 13.52
C ALA A 50 -3.36 -29.81 13.62
N GLU A 51 -4.00 -29.24 14.63
CA GLU A 51 -4.07 -27.79 14.80
C GLU A 51 -2.72 -27.21 15.25
N THR A 52 -2.02 -27.88 16.19
CA THR A 52 -0.68 -27.43 16.62
C THR A 52 0.35 -27.51 15.50
N LYS A 53 0.23 -28.49 14.60
CA LYS A 53 1.05 -28.56 13.39
C LYS A 53 0.76 -27.39 12.45
N ALA A 54 -0.50 -27.16 12.09
CA ALA A 54 -0.91 -26.06 11.22
C ALA A 54 -0.48 -24.68 11.75
N LEU A 55 -0.72 -24.41 13.04
CA LEU A 55 -0.30 -23.16 13.67
C LEU A 55 1.24 -23.03 13.70
N SER A 56 1.96 -24.13 13.97
CA SER A 56 3.42 -24.08 14.00
C SER A 56 4.04 -23.69 12.65
N GLU A 57 3.49 -24.20 11.55
CA GLU A 57 3.94 -23.85 10.19
C GLU A 57 3.75 -22.34 9.94
N LYS A 58 2.57 -21.80 10.27
CA LYS A 58 2.28 -20.36 10.18
C LYS A 58 3.21 -19.52 11.06
N ILE A 59 3.49 -19.95 12.29
CA ILE A 59 4.43 -19.27 13.19
C ILE A 59 5.85 -19.27 12.59
N PHE A 60 6.31 -20.37 11.98
CA PHE A 60 7.62 -20.38 11.32
C PHE A 60 7.72 -19.37 10.16
N TYR A 61 6.63 -19.16 9.41
CA TYR A 61 6.59 -18.09 8.40
C TYR A 61 6.74 -16.70 9.02
N LEU A 62 6.01 -16.41 10.09
CA LEU A 62 6.14 -15.15 10.82
C LEU A 62 7.56 -14.96 11.39
N ILE A 63 8.19 -16.03 11.90
CA ILE A 63 9.56 -15.99 12.42
C ILE A 63 10.52 -15.61 11.30
N ASN A 64 10.43 -16.28 10.15
CA ASN A 64 11.29 -16.00 9.00
C ASN A 64 11.08 -14.57 8.47
N TYR A 65 9.83 -14.10 8.42
CA TYR A 65 9.51 -12.72 8.08
C TYR A 65 10.18 -11.73 9.05
N CYS A 66 9.98 -11.94 10.36
CA CYS A 66 10.52 -11.05 11.38
C CYS A 66 12.05 -11.07 11.43
N LYS A 67 12.69 -12.24 11.23
CA LYS A 67 14.15 -12.37 11.09
C LYS A 67 14.70 -11.45 10.01
N LYS A 68 14.02 -11.45 8.85
CA LYS A 68 14.43 -10.79 7.62
C LYS A 68 14.17 -9.28 7.64
N TYR A 69 12.99 -8.87 8.12
CA TYR A 69 12.55 -7.48 8.03
C TYR A 69 12.66 -6.70 9.34
N LYS A 70 12.97 -7.36 10.46
CA LYS A 70 13.05 -6.76 11.80
C LYS A 70 11.78 -5.98 12.18
N GLN A 71 10.63 -6.39 11.64
CA GLN A 71 9.31 -5.86 11.92
C GLN A 71 8.25 -6.96 11.69
N LEU A 72 7.09 -6.82 12.31
CA LEU A 72 5.95 -7.71 12.10
C LEU A 72 4.63 -6.90 12.06
N PRO A 73 4.29 -6.31 10.91
CA PRO A 73 3.04 -5.57 10.73
C PRO A 73 1.81 -6.46 10.84
N ASP A 74 0.69 -5.88 11.28
CA ASP A 74 -0.56 -6.58 11.53
C ASP A 74 -1.11 -7.26 10.26
N GLU A 75 -0.94 -6.64 9.10
CA GLU A 75 -1.42 -7.12 7.81
C GLU A 75 -0.73 -8.43 7.39
N VAL A 76 0.54 -8.59 7.79
CA VAL A 76 1.30 -9.81 7.52
C VAL A 76 0.74 -10.98 8.33
N ILE A 77 0.33 -10.71 9.57
CA ILE A 77 -0.32 -11.69 10.43
C ILE A 77 -1.69 -12.06 9.83
N ASP A 78 -2.51 -11.07 9.45
CA ASP A 78 -3.83 -11.34 8.86
C ASP A 78 -3.72 -12.15 7.56
N TYR A 79 -2.75 -11.83 6.71
CA TYR A 79 -2.54 -12.55 5.47
C TYR A 79 -2.20 -14.04 5.69
N ILE A 80 -1.22 -14.34 6.53
CA ILE A 80 -0.80 -15.75 6.80
C ILE A 80 -1.97 -16.55 7.41
N PHE A 81 -2.91 -15.87 8.05
CA PHE A 81 -4.03 -16.49 8.75
C PHE A 81 -5.36 -16.46 7.99
N SER A 82 -5.45 -15.81 6.82
CA SER A 82 -6.64 -15.82 5.95
C SER A 82 -6.98 -17.23 5.43
N GLU A 83 -8.28 -17.56 5.39
CA GLU A 83 -8.80 -18.90 5.01
C GLU A 83 -8.54 -19.25 3.54
N GLU A 84 -8.48 -18.26 2.65
CA GLU A 84 -8.22 -18.42 1.22
C GLU A 84 -6.83 -19.00 0.88
N ASN A 85 -5.92 -19.06 1.86
CA ASN A 85 -4.52 -19.46 1.65
C ASN A 85 -4.14 -20.82 2.25
N GLN A 86 -5.10 -21.67 2.66
CA GLN A 86 -4.80 -23.02 3.21
C GLN A 86 -4.01 -23.92 2.24
N SER A 87 -4.10 -23.69 0.92
CA SER A 87 -3.41 -24.45 -0.13
C SER A 87 -2.14 -23.77 -0.67
N VAL A 88 -1.92 -22.48 -0.41
CA VAL A 88 -0.81 -21.68 -0.98
C VAL A 88 0.48 -21.81 -0.17
N VAL A 89 0.41 -22.41 1.02
CA VAL A 89 1.54 -22.58 1.93
C VAL A 89 2.63 -23.51 1.36
N ASN A 90 2.31 -24.37 0.38
CA ASN A 90 3.22 -25.44 -0.05
C ASN A 90 3.96 -25.23 -1.38
N GLU A 91 3.63 -24.25 -2.23
CA GLU A 91 4.34 -24.11 -3.52
C GLU A 91 4.98 -22.76 -3.84
N THR A 92 4.63 -21.63 -3.21
CA THR A 92 5.22 -20.35 -3.69
C THR A 92 5.29 -19.20 -2.69
N LEU A 93 5.64 -19.46 -1.42
CA LEU A 93 6.27 -18.41 -0.58
C LEU A 93 7.80 -18.40 -0.76
N ASN A 94 8.24 -18.48 -2.02
CA ASN A 94 9.48 -17.80 -2.38
C ASN A 94 9.22 -16.31 -2.14
N PHE A 95 9.66 -15.81 -0.99
CA PHE A 95 9.83 -14.37 -0.75
C PHE A 95 10.95 -13.83 -1.65
N ASN A 96 10.84 -14.04 -2.97
CA ASN A 96 11.61 -13.30 -3.95
C ASN A 96 11.25 -11.83 -3.72
N GLU A 97 12.27 -11.09 -3.29
CA GLU A 97 12.15 -9.70 -2.95
C GLU A 97 11.91 -8.92 -4.23
N VAL A 98 10.71 -8.37 -4.40
CA VAL A 98 10.49 -7.43 -5.49
C VAL A 98 11.00 -6.08 -5.02
N ILE A 99 12.27 -5.79 -5.33
CA ILE A 99 12.86 -4.47 -5.13
C ILE A 99 12.20 -3.52 -6.14
N LEU A 100 11.55 -2.50 -5.62
CA LEU A 100 10.87 -1.48 -6.40
C LEU A 100 11.87 -0.40 -6.81
N THR A 101 12.59 0.15 -5.84
CA THR A 101 13.57 1.20 -6.05
C THR A 101 14.52 1.25 -4.85
N PHE A 102 15.39 2.25 -4.81
CA PHE A 102 16.23 2.55 -3.66
C PHE A 102 15.84 3.92 -3.11
N ASN A 103 15.84 4.02 -1.79
CA ASN A 103 15.64 5.27 -1.09
C ASN A 103 16.87 6.18 -1.22
N SER A 104 16.78 7.41 -0.70
CA SER A 104 17.82 8.44 -0.78
C SER A 104 19.14 8.04 -0.10
N ASN A 105 19.08 7.07 0.83
CA ASN A 105 20.24 6.50 1.52
C ASN A 105 20.75 5.20 0.88
N GLY A 106 20.23 4.81 -0.29
CA GLY A 106 20.63 3.59 -0.98
C GLY A 106 20.05 2.29 -0.39
N LYS A 107 19.09 2.37 0.56
CA LYS A 107 18.39 1.19 1.07
C LYS A 107 17.30 0.75 0.07
N PRO A 108 17.12 -0.55 -0.18
CA PRO A 108 16.11 -1.04 -1.10
C PRO A 108 14.69 -0.84 -0.54
N ILE A 109 13.81 -0.29 -1.35
CA ILE A 109 12.37 -0.22 -1.12
C ILE A 109 11.73 -1.44 -1.81
N ARG A 110 10.88 -2.17 -1.10
CA ARG A 110 10.40 -3.50 -1.50
C ARG A 110 8.89 -3.60 -1.38
N ALA A 111 8.28 -4.45 -2.21
CA ALA A 111 6.92 -4.93 -1.95
C ALA A 111 6.96 -5.99 -0.83
N PHE A 112 6.47 -5.62 0.34
CA PHE A 112 6.48 -6.47 1.54
C PHE A 112 5.26 -7.37 1.59
N THR A 113 4.07 -6.81 1.31
CA THR A 113 2.82 -7.56 1.38
C THR A 113 2.47 -8.20 0.03
N PRO A 114 1.67 -9.27 0.00
CA PRO A 114 1.16 -9.88 -1.22
C PRO A 114 0.41 -8.89 -2.11
N ASN A 115 -0.48 -8.06 -1.54
CA ASN A 115 -1.19 -7.04 -2.31
C ASN A 115 -0.24 -6.01 -2.93
N GLN A 116 0.88 -5.69 -2.27
CA GLN A 116 1.92 -4.86 -2.89
C GLN A 116 2.62 -5.57 -4.05
N LYS A 117 2.82 -6.90 -3.98
CA LYS A 117 3.39 -7.69 -5.10
C LYS A 117 2.42 -7.81 -6.26
N ILE A 118 1.15 -8.08 -5.98
CA ILE A 118 0.06 -8.06 -6.97
C ILE A 118 0.02 -6.67 -7.63
N LEU A 119 0.16 -5.59 -6.86
CA LEU A 119 0.28 -4.24 -7.43
C LEU A 119 1.46 -4.11 -8.40
N VAL A 120 2.63 -4.68 -8.10
CA VAL A 120 3.74 -4.67 -9.06
C VAL A 120 3.38 -5.40 -10.35
N GLU A 121 2.78 -6.59 -10.25
CA GLU A 121 2.42 -7.43 -11.38
C GLU A 121 1.32 -6.77 -12.23
N SER A 122 0.24 -6.33 -11.60
CA SER A 122 -0.86 -5.58 -12.23
C SER A 122 -0.36 -4.30 -12.90
N CYS A 123 0.55 -3.56 -12.26
CA CYS A 123 1.17 -2.37 -12.82
C CYS A 123 1.97 -2.69 -14.09
N ASN A 124 2.66 -3.83 -14.18
CA ASN A 124 3.39 -4.20 -15.39
C ASN A 124 2.45 -4.59 -16.55
N GLN A 125 1.30 -5.20 -16.25
CA GLN A 125 0.38 -5.75 -17.25
C GLN A 125 -0.73 -4.80 -17.70
N ASN A 126 -1.04 -3.76 -16.92
CA ASN A 126 -2.21 -2.90 -17.12
C ASN A 126 -1.83 -1.43 -17.18
N ASP A 127 -2.57 -0.65 -17.98
CA ASP A 127 -2.41 0.80 -18.08
C ASP A 127 -3.14 1.54 -16.97
N LEU A 128 -4.20 0.95 -16.40
CA LEU A 128 -4.90 1.45 -15.23
C LEU A 128 -4.98 0.39 -14.13
N VAL A 129 -4.58 0.76 -12.92
CA VAL A 129 -4.73 -0.11 -11.74
C VAL A 129 -5.46 0.65 -10.64
N PHE A 130 -6.61 0.13 -10.20
CA PHE A 130 -7.26 0.56 -8.97
C PHE A 130 -6.70 -0.24 -7.80
N VAL A 131 -6.35 0.45 -6.72
CA VAL A 131 -5.81 -0.17 -5.51
C VAL A 131 -6.59 0.35 -4.32
N THR A 132 -7.52 -0.46 -3.85
CA THR A 132 -8.29 -0.19 -2.64
C THR A 132 -7.70 -0.94 -1.46
N GLY A 133 -7.83 -0.38 -0.27
CA GLY A 133 -7.41 -1.04 0.96
C GLY A 133 -7.30 -0.05 2.12
N PRO A 134 -7.22 -0.53 3.37
CA PRO A 134 -7.20 0.33 4.54
C PRO A 134 -6.00 1.29 4.56
N ALA A 135 -6.11 2.37 5.34
CA ALA A 135 -4.95 3.20 5.69
C ALA A 135 -3.83 2.34 6.30
N GLY A 136 -2.57 2.70 6.05
CA GLY A 136 -1.41 1.93 6.55
C GLY A 136 -0.95 0.75 5.67
N SER A 137 -1.77 0.28 4.73
CA SER A 137 -1.44 -0.84 3.81
C SER A 137 -0.25 -0.58 2.84
N GLY A 138 0.26 0.65 2.80
CA GLY A 138 1.38 1.05 1.93
C GLY A 138 1.02 1.16 0.44
N LYS A 139 -0.29 1.19 0.09
CA LYS A 139 -0.78 1.31 -1.29
C LYS A 139 -0.18 2.52 -2.04
N THR A 140 -0.28 3.71 -1.46
CA THR A 140 0.22 4.96 -2.05
C THR A 140 1.74 4.98 -2.14
N TYR A 141 2.42 4.58 -1.06
CA TYR A 141 3.88 4.54 -1.03
C TYR A 141 4.46 3.55 -2.07
N THR A 142 3.83 2.37 -2.22
CA THR A 142 4.21 1.37 -3.24
C THR A 142 3.96 1.89 -4.65
N ALA A 143 2.82 2.55 -4.90
CA ALA A 143 2.52 3.17 -6.19
C ALA A 143 3.56 4.24 -6.56
N ILE A 144 3.92 5.11 -5.62
CA ILE A 144 4.96 6.13 -5.83
C ILE A 144 6.32 5.47 -6.10
N ALA A 145 6.68 4.40 -5.37
CA ALA A 145 7.92 3.67 -5.61
C ALA A 145 7.99 3.07 -7.03
N LEU A 146 6.86 2.55 -7.55
CA LEU A 146 6.75 2.08 -8.93
C LEU A 146 6.90 3.21 -9.95
N ALA A 147 6.28 4.36 -9.70
CA ALA A 147 6.43 5.54 -10.56
C ALA A 147 7.89 6.02 -10.61
N VAL A 148 8.55 6.07 -9.45
CA VAL A 148 9.97 6.41 -9.34
C VAL A 148 10.86 5.41 -10.07
N ARG A 149 10.56 4.11 -9.97
CA ARG A 149 11.25 3.06 -10.74
C ARG A 149 11.15 3.34 -12.24
N ALA A 150 9.94 3.54 -12.75
CA ALA A 150 9.68 3.80 -14.15
C ALA A 150 10.41 5.07 -14.65
N LEU A 151 10.44 6.13 -13.84
CA LEU A 151 11.18 7.36 -14.15
C LEU A 151 12.70 7.12 -14.19
N LYS A 152 13.27 6.45 -13.17
CA LYS A 152 14.71 6.14 -13.10
C LYS A 152 15.16 5.23 -14.26
N ASN A 153 14.30 4.29 -14.67
CA ASN A 153 14.53 3.40 -15.81
C ASN A 153 14.25 4.05 -17.18
N ARG A 154 13.80 5.31 -17.22
CA ARG A 154 13.41 6.04 -18.44
C ARG A 154 12.25 5.40 -19.21
N GLU A 155 11.45 4.58 -18.55
CA GLU A 155 10.20 4.03 -19.09
C GLU A 155 9.13 5.12 -19.21
N MET A 156 9.14 6.06 -18.26
CA MET A 156 8.25 7.21 -18.20
C MET A 156 9.05 8.51 -18.16
N LYS A 157 8.53 9.57 -18.79
CA LYS A 157 9.21 10.87 -18.85
C LYS A 157 8.90 11.76 -17.65
N ARG A 158 7.75 11.54 -17.01
CA ARG A 158 7.26 12.36 -15.90
C ARG A 158 6.40 11.55 -14.94
N ILE A 159 6.37 12.01 -13.69
CA ILE A 159 5.45 11.51 -12.64
C ILE A 159 4.47 12.63 -12.32
N ILE A 160 3.18 12.31 -12.24
CA ILE A 160 2.14 13.25 -11.83
C ILE A 160 1.41 12.64 -10.63
N LEU A 161 1.52 13.26 -9.48
CA LEU A 161 0.82 12.87 -8.26
C LEU A 161 -0.32 13.85 -8.00
N SER A 162 -1.51 13.31 -7.81
CA SER A 162 -2.70 14.11 -7.60
C SER A 162 -3.51 13.60 -6.41
N ARG A 163 -4.17 14.53 -5.71
CA ARG A 163 -5.09 14.23 -4.61
C ARG A 163 -6.34 15.13 -4.74
N PRO A 164 -7.56 14.62 -4.48
CA PRO A 164 -8.74 15.47 -4.37
C PRO A 164 -8.58 16.44 -3.19
N ALA A 165 -8.98 17.69 -3.37
CA ALA A 165 -9.11 18.61 -2.25
C ALA A 165 -10.42 18.30 -1.54
N VAL A 166 -10.35 17.92 -0.27
CA VAL A 166 -11.54 17.71 0.58
C VAL A 166 -11.40 18.54 1.84
N GLU A 167 -12.46 19.28 2.15
CA GLU A 167 -12.60 20.06 3.37
C GLU A 167 -12.93 19.10 4.53
N ALA A 168 -11.95 18.30 4.95
CA ALA A 168 -12.08 17.43 6.11
C ALA A 168 -12.00 18.28 7.40
N GLY A 169 -13.11 18.92 7.77
CA GLY A 169 -13.30 19.59 9.06
C GLY A 169 -12.91 21.07 9.14
N GLU A 170 -12.15 21.60 8.19
CA GLU A 170 -11.87 23.04 8.06
C GLU A 170 -12.18 23.49 6.62
N ASN A 171 -12.98 24.56 6.45
CA ASN A 171 -13.20 25.09 5.10
C ASN A 171 -11.88 25.64 4.58
N LEU A 172 -11.52 25.27 3.34
CA LEU A 172 -10.32 25.76 2.67
C LEU A 172 -10.32 27.29 2.57
N GLY A 173 -11.49 27.93 2.68
CA GLY A 173 -11.63 29.38 2.80
C GLY A 173 -10.91 29.99 4.00
N TYR A 174 -10.77 29.28 5.13
CA TYR A 174 -10.27 29.82 6.41
C TYR A 174 -8.77 29.66 6.66
N LEU A 175 -8.06 28.77 5.95
CA LEU A 175 -6.61 28.69 6.06
C LEU A 175 -5.97 29.99 5.56
N PRO A 176 -5.01 30.62 6.27
CA PRO A 176 -4.32 31.81 5.79
C PRO A 176 -3.43 31.48 4.58
N GLY A 177 -3.20 32.45 3.70
CA GLY A 177 -2.30 32.29 2.54
C GLY A 177 -3.00 32.18 1.18
N ASN A 178 -2.20 32.03 0.14
CA ASN A 178 -2.69 31.83 -1.24
C ASN A 178 -3.26 30.42 -1.43
N LEU A 179 -4.06 30.19 -2.49
CA LEU A 179 -4.73 28.90 -2.72
C LEU A 179 -3.76 27.69 -2.72
N LYS A 180 -2.51 27.90 -3.15
CA LYS A 180 -1.48 26.85 -3.15
C LYS A 180 -1.04 26.51 -1.72
N GLU A 181 -0.73 27.52 -0.91
CA GLU A 181 -0.37 27.37 0.51
C GLU A 181 -1.46 26.66 1.33
N LYS A 182 -2.73 26.85 0.98
CA LYS A 182 -3.86 26.18 1.64
C LYS A 182 -4.00 24.70 1.26
N LEU A 183 -3.52 24.32 0.08
CA LEU A 183 -3.60 22.94 -0.44
C LEU A 183 -2.35 22.12 -0.10
N ASP A 184 -1.23 22.78 0.17
CA ASP A 184 0.06 22.15 0.51
C ASP A 184 -0.03 21.13 1.66
N PRO A 185 -0.76 21.36 2.77
CA PRO A 185 -0.87 20.37 3.86
C PRO A 185 -1.44 19.02 3.40
N TYR A 186 -2.38 19.01 2.45
CA TYR A 186 -3.00 17.79 1.93
C TYR A 186 -2.07 17.02 0.98
N LEU A 187 -1.15 17.73 0.32
CA LEU A 187 -0.19 17.15 -0.60
C LEU A 187 1.11 16.72 0.12
N GLN A 188 1.32 17.17 1.36
CA GLN A 188 2.53 16.92 2.14
C GLN A 188 2.92 15.42 2.23
N PRO A 189 2.00 14.46 2.44
CA PRO A 189 2.35 13.03 2.46
C PRO A 189 2.99 12.53 1.15
N LEU A 190 2.60 13.10 0.00
CA LEU A 190 3.18 12.78 -1.30
C LEU A 190 4.60 13.34 -1.43
N TYR A 191 4.84 14.56 -0.94
CA TYR A 191 6.18 15.13 -0.86
C TYR A 191 7.11 14.29 0.03
N ASP A 192 6.62 13.85 1.18
CA ASP A 192 7.43 13.09 2.14
C ASP A 192 7.80 11.70 1.58
N ALA A 193 6.87 11.02 0.90
CA ALA A 193 7.17 9.77 0.21
C ALA A 193 8.27 9.94 -0.87
N LEU A 194 8.22 11.03 -1.64
CA LEU A 194 9.25 11.31 -2.65
C LEU A 194 10.61 11.69 -2.04
N ARG A 195 10.63 12.40 -0.91
CA ARG A 195 11.87 12.75 -0.18
C ARG A 195 12.58 11.51 0.36
N ASP A 196 11.85 10.46 0.69
CA ASP A 196 12.47 9.18 1.01
C ASP A 196 13.11 8.54 -0.23
N MET A 197 12.57 8.75 -1.44
CA MET A 197 13.04 8.08 -2.68
C MET A 197 14.10 8.84 -3.48
N PHE A 198 14.31 10.12 -3.19
CA PHE A 198 15.24 11.00 -3.88
C PHE A 198 16.08 11.84 -2.92
N PRO A 199 17.38 12.06 -3.23
CA PRO A 199 18.15 13.11 -2.56
C PRO A 199 17.49 14.48 -2.74
N PHE A 200 17.52 15.31 -1.69
CA PHE A 200 16.84 16.61 -1.66
C PHE A 200 17.10 17.48 -2.90
N LYS A 201 18.37 17.63 -3.29
CA LYS A 201 18.76 18.45 -4.46
C LYS A 201 18.15 17.94 -5.76
N LYS A 202 18.13 16.62 -5.96
CA LYS A 202 17.59 15.99 -7.17
C LYS A 202 16.07 16.07 -7.23
N LEU A 203 15.39 15.87 -6.11
CA LEU A 203 13.95 16.02 -6.03
C LEU A 203 13.53 17.46 -6.36
N LYS A 204 14.24 18.44 -5.79
CA LYS A 204 14.00 19.86 -6.06
C LYS A 204 14.12 20.18 -7.55
N GLU A 205 15.20 19.74 -8.18
CA GLU A 205 15.42 19.87 -9.64
C GLU A 205 14.25 19.26 -10.44
N TYR A 206 13.85 18.03 -10.14
CA TYR A 206 12.73 17.37 -10.84
C TYR A 206 11.39 18.07 -10.68
N ILE A 207 11.14 18.70 -9.53
CA ILE A 207 9.92 19.48 -9.31
C ILE A 207 9.99 20.80 -10.10
N GLU A 208 11.11 21.50 -10.06
CA GLU A 208 11.32 22.77 -10.79
C GLU A 208 11.23 22.58 -12.31
N GLU A 209 11.73 21.46 -12.83
CA GLU A 209 11.66 21.09 -14.24
C GLU A 209 10.32 20.45 -14.66
N ASN A 210 9.37 20.27 -13.73
CA ASN A 210 8.10 19.56 -13.94
C ASN A 210 8.25 18.11 -14.43
N VAL A 211 9.38 17.47 -14.11
CA VAL A 211 9.57 16.01 -14.26
C VAL A 211 8.71 15.27 -13.23
N ILE A 212 8.60 15.82 -12.02
CA ILE A 212 7.68 15.34 -10.99
C ILE A 212 6.73 16.48 -10.64
N GLU A 213 5.44 16.30 -10.91
CA GLU A 213 4.40 17.26 -10.60
C GLU A 213 3.52 16.74 -9.47
N ILE A 214 3.28 17.57 -8.45
CA ILE A 214 2.36 17.27 -7.35
C ILE A 214 1.32 18.37 -7.35
N ALA A 215 0.07 18.02 -7.66
CA ALA A 215 -0.97 19.02 -7.87
C ALA A 215 -2.35 18.51 -7.43
N PRO A 216 -3.27 19.39 -7.03
CA PRO A 216 -4.65 19.02 -6.75
C PRO A 216 -5.36 18.46 -7.98
N LEU A 217 -6.36 17.58 -7.79
CA LEU A 217 -7.13 16.96 -8.87
C LEU A 217 -7.72 17.94 -9.88
N ALA A 218 -8.11 19.14 -9.43
CA ALA A 218 -8.67 20.18 -10.29
C ALA A 218 -7.71 20.62 -11.42
N TYR A 219 -6.39 20.52 -11.20
CA TYR A 219 -5.35 20.91 -12.17
C TYR A 219 -5.23 19.91 -13.32
N MET A 220 -5.89 18.76 -13.23
CA MET A 220 -5.89 17.76 -14.30
C MET A 220 -6.86 18.13 -15.44
N ARG A 221 -7.78 19.08 -15.21
CA ARG A 221 -8.79 19.47 -16.18
C ARG A 221 -8.16 19.99 -17.47
N GLY A 222 -8.65 19.52 -18.62
CA GLY A 222 -8.21 19.98 -19.94
C GLY A 222 -6.84 19.47 -20.37
N ARG A 223 -6.21 18.57 -19.59
CA ARG A 223 -4.91 18.00 -19.93
C ARG A 223 -5.03 16.68 -20.70
N THR A 224 -3.96 16.34 -21.40
CA THR A 224 -3.69 14.97 -21.88
C THR A 224 -2.35 14.55 -21.29
N LEU A 225 -2.34 13.42 -20.59
CA LEU A 225 -1.20 12.98 -19.79
C LEU A 225 -0.39 11.91 -20.54
N ASP A 226 0.24 12.31 -21.65
CA ASP A 226 1.12 11.41 -22.43
C ASP A 226 2.45 11.13 -21.71
N ASN A 227 3.02 9.93 -21.92
CA ASN A 227 4.33 9.50 -21.43
C ASN A 227 4.54 9.74 -19.93
N ALA A 228 3.48 9.55 -19.14
CA ALA A 228 3.42 9.91 -17.74
C ALA A 228 3.03 8.71 -16.88
N PHE A 229 3.67 8.61 -15.71
CA PHE A 229 3.17 7.79 -14.62
C PHE A 229 2.30 8.68 -13.73
N VAL A 230 1.00 8.41 -13.66
CA VAL A 230 0.02 9.25 -12.99
C VAL A 230 -0.56 8.49 -11.79
N ILE A 231 -0.60 9.14 -10.62
CA ILE A 231 -1.18 8.57 -9.41
C ILE A 231 -2.26 9.51 -8.89
N LEU A 232 -3.46 8.98 -8.69
CA LEU A 232 -4.51 9.65 -7.92
C LEU A 232 -4.61 9.00 -6.54
N ASP A 233 -4.21 9.73 -5.51
CA ASP A 233 -4.29 9.32 -4.12
C ASP A 233 -5.59 9.78 -3.46
N GLU A 234 -6.04 9.02 -2.45
CA GLU A 234 -7.35 9.18 -1.80
C GLU A 234 -8.52 9.32 -2.79
N ALA A 235 -8.59 8.45 -3.79
CA ALA A 235 -9.60 8.55 -4.83
C ALA A 235 -11.03 8.37 -4.32
N GLN A 236 -11.24 7.81 -3.12
CA GLN A 236 -12.56 7.75 -2.49
C GLN A 236 -13.14 9.14 -2.22
N ASN A 237 -12.26 10.14 -2.15
CA ASN A 237 -12.58 11.54 -1.93
C ASN A 237 -12.80 12.32 -3.24
N ALA A 238 -12.83 11.63 -4.39
CA ALA A 238 -13.22 12.20 -5.67
C ALA A 238 -14.68 11.86 -5.99
N THR A 239 -15.46 12.87 -6.37
CA THR A 239 -16.81 12.64 -6.92
C THR A 239 -16.77 11.87 -8.23
N TYR A 240 -17.87 11.23 -8.61
CA TYR A 240 -18.00 10.56 -9.92
C TYR A 240 -17.57 11.45 -11.10
N MET A 241 -17.97 12.73 -11.11
CA MET A 241 -17.59 13.68 -12.15
C MET A 241 -16.09 13.99 -12.18
N GLN A 242 -15.46 14.13 -11.01
CA GLN A 242 -14.02 14.39 -10.91
C GLN A 242 -13.21 13.16 -11.33
N LEU A 243 -13.61 11.96 -10.92
CA LEU A 243 -12.92 10.74 -11.30
C LEU A 243 -13.06 10.45 -12.80
N LYS A 244 -14.26 10.63 -13.37
CA LYS A 244 -14.47 10.57 -14.82
C LYS A 244 -13.61 11.60 -15.57
N MET A 245 -13.55 12.83 -15.07
CA MET A 245 -12.69 13.87 -15.65
C MET A 245 -11.23 13.42 -15.66
N PHE A 246 -10.74 12.88 -14.54
CA PHE A 246 -9.36 12.44 -14.37
C PHE A 246 -8.99 11.25 -15.26
N LEU A 247 -9.79 10.18 -15.24
CA LEU A 247 -9.50 8.97 -16.03
C LEU A 247 -9.48 9.26 -17.54
N THR A 248 -10.31 10.19 -18.00
CA THR A 248 -10.31 10.63 -19.42
C THR A 248 -9.13 11.54 -19.79
N ARG A 249 -8.20 11.82 -18.87
CA ARG A 249 -6.93 12.52 -19.19
C ARG A 249 -5.82 11.56 -19.62
N MET A 250 -6.04 10.25 -19.52
CA MET A 250 -5.06 9.23 -19.90
C MET A 250 -4.65 9.41 -21.38
N GLY A 251 -3.36 9.63 -21.60
CA GLY A 251 -2.75 9.82 -22.91
C GLY A 251 -2.07 8.56 -23.43
N ARG A 252 -1.29 8.71 -24.49
CA ARG A 252 -0.46 7.64 -25.06
C ARG A 252 0.70 7.31 -24.13
N ASN A 253 1.02 6.02 -24.02
CA ASN A 253 2.11 5.51 -23.19
C ASN A 253 2.04 6.06 -21.76
N ALA A 254 0.83 6.09 -21.19
CA ALA A 254 0.58 6.58 -19.84
C ALA A 254 0.19 5.41 -18.94
N LYS A 255 0.60 5.47 -17.68
CA LYS A 255 0.22 4.47 -16.68
C LYS A 255 -0.40 5.15 -15.48
N PHE A 256 -1.58 4.69 -15.09
CA PHE A 256 -2.37 5.28 -14.03
C PHE A 256 -2.51 4.29 -12.87
N ILE A 257 -2.25 4.77 -11.65
CA ILE A 257 -2.62 4.06 -10.43
C ILE A 257 -3.59 4.94 -9.64
N VAL A 258 -4.73 4.39 -9.25
CA VAL A 258 -5.74 5.08 -8.45
C VAL A 258 -5.81 4.38 -7.09
N THR A 259 -5.32 5.03 -6.05
CA THR A 259 -5.32 4.50 -4.67
C THR A 259 -6.47 5.08 -3.88
N GLY A 260 -7.07 4.28 -2.99
CA GLY A 260 -8.11 4.78 -2.09
C GLY A 260 -8.51 3.79 -0.99
N ASP A 261 -9.37 4.25 -0.10
CA ASP A 261 -10.00 3.44 0.94
C ASP A 261 -11.52 3.65 0.91
N THR A 262 -12.27 2.66 0.42
CA THR A 262 -13.72 2.77 0.27
C THR A 262 -14.46 2.86 1.61
N THR A 263 -13.78 2.59 2.73
CA THR A 263 -14.34 2.71 4.08
C THR A 263 -14.13 4.08 4.72
N GLN A 264 -13.28 4.93 4.13
CA GLN A 264 -12.91 6.26 4.66
C GLN A 264 -13.26 7.38 3.66
N VAL A 265 -14.56 7.56 3.40
CA VAL A 265 -15.05 8.61 2.49
C VAL A 265 -15.32 9.90 3.26
N ASP A 266 -14.56 10.95 2.94
CA ASP A 266 -14.66 12.28 3.57
C ASP A 266 -15.60 13.24 2.82
N LEU A 267 -16.34 12.74 1.83
CA LEU A 267 -17.34 13.52 1.09
C LEU A 267 -18.62 13.74 1.93
N PRO A 268 -19.36 14.84 1.72
CA PRO A 268 -20.61 15.12 2.44
C PRO A 268 -21.63 13.98 2.38
N ARG A 269 -21.63 13.21 1.28
CA ARG A 269 -22.37 11.96 1.15
C ARG A 269 -21.43 10.87 0.65
N ILE A 270 -21.41 9.74 1.35
CA ILE A 270 -20.58 8.58 1.01
C ILE A 270 -20.84 8.12 -0.43
N ASN A 271 -22.11 8.14 -0.86
CA ASN A 271 -22.54 7.74 -2.20
C ASN A 271 -22.09 8.69 -3.32
N ASP A 272 -21.54 9.87 -2.99
CA ASP A 272 -21.00 10.78 -4.01
C ASP A 272 -19.63 10.31 -4.52
N SER A 273 -18.96 9.42 -3.78
CA SER A 273 -17.66 8.86 -4.17
C SER A 273 -17.74 8.14 -5.51
N GLY A 274 -16.89 8.54 -6.45
CA GLY A 274 -16.81 7.95 -7.77
C GLY A 274 -16.06 6.62 -7.80
N LEU A 275 -15.29 6.28 -6.76
CA LEU A 275 -14.32 5.19 -6.80
C LEU A 275 -14.96 3.82 -7.01
N VAL A 276 -15.94 3.46 -6.16
CA VAL A 276 -16.64 2.17 -6.25
C VAL A 276 -17.35 2.04 -7.59
N THR A 277 -18.03 3.11 -8.04
CA THR A 277 -18.73 3.14 -9.32
C THR A 277 -17.77 2.98 -10.50
N ALA A 278 -16.59 3.62 -10.46
CA ALA A 278 -15.61 3.50 -11.52
C ALA A 278 -15.03 2.09 -11.63
N ILE A 279 -14.71 1.45 -10.49
CA ILE A 279 -14.23 0.06 -10.46
C ILE A 279 -15.28 -0.86 -11.10
N GLU A 280 -16.54 -0.72 -10.72
CA GLU A 280 -17.63 -1.57 -11.25
C GLU A 280 -17.87 -1.37 -12.75
N ILE A 281 -17.82 -0.13 -13.23
CA ILE A 281 -18.01 0.18 -14.67
C ILE A 281 -16.84 -0.35 -15.52
N LEU A 282 -15.62 -0.29 -14.99
CA LEU A 282 -14.40 -0.53 -15.77
C LEU A 282 -13.85 -1.95 -15.64
N LYS A 283 -14.41 -2.79 -14.75
CA LYS A 283 -13.87 -4.13 -14.41
C LYS A 283 -13.67 -5.10 -15.57
N ASN A 284 -14.39 -4.93 -16.69
CA ASN A 284 -14.34 -5.83 -17.84
C ASN A 284 -13.51 -5.28 -19.02
N ILE A 285 -12.80 -4.17 -18.82
CA ILE A 285 -11.99 -3.54 -19.87
C ILE A 285 -10.57 -4.08 -19.79
N GLU A 286 -10.06 -4.59 -20.91
CA GLU A 286 -8.68 -5.05 -21.05
C GLU A 286 -7.69 -3.91 -20.75
N GLY A 287 -6.61 -4.22 -20.02
CA GLY A 287 -5.63 -3.23 -19.57
C GLY A 287 -6.06 -2.42 -18.34
N ILE A 288 -7.19 -2.77 -17.70
CA ILE A 288 -7.65 -2.22 -16.43
C ILE A 288 -7.77 -3.34 -15.39
N SER A 289 -7.22 -3.11 -14.20
CA SER A 289 -7.30 -4.07 -13.08
C SER A 289 -7.67 -3.38 -11.78
N SER A 290 -8.17 -4.16 -10.81
CA SER A 290 -8.49 -3.71 -9.46
C SER A 290 -7.94 -4.67 -8.42
N ILE A 291 -7.33 -4.13 -7.36
CA ILE A 291 -6.79 -4.86 -6.20
C ILE A 291 -7.56 -4.37 -4.97
N VAL A 292 -8.03 -5.30 -4.15
CA VAL A 292 -8.81 -5.04 -2.92
C VAL A 292 -8.06 -5.56 -1.71
#